data_AF-A0A2V5KQT2-F1
#
_entry.id   AF-A0A2V5KQT2-F1
#
_cell.length_a   1.000
_cell.length_b   1.000
_cell.length_c   1.000
_cell.angle_alpha   90.00
_cell.angle_beta   90.00
_cell.angle_gamma   90.00
#
_symmetry.space_group_name_H-M   'P 1'
#
loop_
_entity.id
_entity.type
_entity.pdbx_description
1 polymer ?
#
loop_
_entity_poly.entity_id
_entity_poly.type
_entity_poly.pdbx_seq_one_letter_code
_entity_poly.pdbx_strand_id
1 'polypeptide(L)'
;MKGQKDSKSHRSRVLILVDESNVGSSVRTAGRGLDWLKLREFLAGPSKERELIEMVVYAGLPPPIPVWQEERDKKNKFMHWLRSNGFMVVTKDGAPAEEGRYKANVDVMMAIDALELSVEMRPDVVILV
;
A
#
# COMPACT_ATOMS: atom_id res chain seq x y z
N MET A 1 11.94 45.00 20.11
CA MET A 1 11.91 43.53 20.18
C MET A 1 10.97 43.02 19.09
N LYS A 2 11.51 42.48 17.99
CA LYS A 2 10.69 41.86 16.92
C LYS A 2 10.43 40.41 17.32
N GLY A 3 9.17 40.08 17.58
CA GLY A 3 8.73 38.72 17.85
C GLY A 3 8.98 37.85 16.62
N GLN A 4 9.87 36.89 16.76
CA GLN A 4 10.10 35.82 15.80
C GLN A 4 8.87 34.92 15.88
N LYS A 5 7.96 35.02 14.90
CA LYS A 5 6.91 34.02 14.71
C LYS A 5 7.61 32.75 14.27
N ASP A 6 7.75 31.79 15.17
CA ASP A 6 8.00 30.39 14.84
C ASP A 6 6.82 29.89 14.00
N SER A 7 6.85 30.13 12.69
CA SER A 7 6.02 29.36 11.77
C SER A 7 6.65 27.97 11.66
N LYS A 8 6.33 27.09 12.61
CA LYS A 8 6.47 25.66 12.34
C LYS A 8 5.61 25.38 11.12
N SER A 9 6.24 25.20 9.94
CA SER A 9 5.54 24.69 8.77
C SER A 9 4.92 23.36 9.20
N HIS A 10 3.60 23.34 9.30
CA HIS A 10 2.85 22.14 9.64
C HIS A 10 2.98 21.19 8.45
N ARG A 11 3.86 20.19 8.57
CA ARG A 11 3.93 19.12 7.59
C ARG A 11 2.63 18.34 7.65
N SER A 12 1.97 18.18 6.51
CA SER A 12 0.75 17.37 6.46
C SER A 12 1.09 15.92 6.75
N ARG A 13 0.44 15.33 7.75
CA ARG A 13 0.57 13.92 8.10
C ARG A 13 -0.24 13.08 7.13
N VAL A 14 0.39 12.12 6.47
CA VAL A 14 -0.20 11.38 5.36
C VAL A 14 -0.29 9.90 5.67
N LEU A 15 -1.46 9.33 5.45
CA LEU A 15 -1.70 7.88 5.41
C LEU A 15 -1.84 7.45 3.94
N ILE A 16 -1.11 6.42 3.52
CA ILE A 16 -1.18 5.90 2.15
C ILE A 16 -1.71 4.48 2.20
N LEU A 17 -2.74 4.19 1.40
CA LEU A 17 -3.36 2.88 1.26
C LEU A 17 -3.24 2.46 -0.20
N VAL A 18 -2.66 1.29 -0.46
CA VAL A 18 -2.34 0.83 -1.83
C VAL A 18 -2.97 -0.51 -2.10
N ASP A 19 -3.67 -0.63 -3.22
CA ASP A 19 -4.01 -1.93 -3.80
C ASP A 19 -2.86 -2.42 -4.70
N GLU A 20 -2.09 -3.39 -4.20
CA GLU A 20 -0.94 -3.93 -4.92
C GLU A 20 -1.31 -4.51 -6.28
N SER A 21 -2.45 -5.20 -6.36
CA SER A 21 -2.83 -5.94 -7.55
C SER A 21 -3.35 -4.99 -8.63
N ASN A 22 -4.10 -3.95 -8.25
CA ASN A 22 -4.55 -2.91 -9.18
C ASN A 22 -3.37 -2.05 -9.68
N VAL A 23 -2.45 -1.62 -8.81
CA VAL A 23 -1.27 -0.85 -9.22
C VAL A 23 -0.35 -1.70 -10.10
N GLY A 24 -0.01 -2.91 -9.65
CA GLY A 24 0.90 -3.79 -10.37
C GLY A 24 0.37 -4.21 -11.75
N SER A 25 -0.91 -4.54 -11.85
CA SER A 25 -1.53 -4.91 -13.13
C SER A 25 -1.64 -3.73 -14.10
N SER A 26 -1.99 -2.54 -13.60
CA SER A 26 -2.09 -1.32 -14.42
C SER A 26 -0.75 -0.93 -15.03
N VAL A 27 0.32 -0.97 -14.23
CA VAL A 27 1.68 -0.63 -14.69
C VAL A 27 2.19 -1.65 -15.71
N ARG A 28 1.96 -2.95 -15.48
CA ARG A 28 2.29 -4.01 -16.45
C ARG A 28 1.55 -3.85 -17.78
N THR A 29 0.25 -3.55 -17.73
CA THR A 29 -0.58 -3.32 -18.92
C THR A 29 -0.10 -2.12 -19.72
N ALA A 30 0.41 -1.09 -19.04
CA ALA A 30 1.02 0.08 -19.67
C ALA A 30 2.46 -0.16 -20.20
N GLY A 31 3.01 -1.37 -20.06
CA GLY A 31 4.38 -1.69 -20.48
C GLY A 31 5.47 -0.96 -19.68
N ARG A 32 5.17 -0.59 -18.43
CA ARG A 32 6.08 0.18 -17.56
C ARG A 32 6.59 -0.67 -16.39
N GLY A 33 7.69 -0.22 -15.78
CA GLY A 33 8.18 -0.74 -14.50
C GLY A 33 7.60 0.03 -13.32
N LEU A 34 7.41 -0.66 -12.19
CA LEU A 34 7.01 -0.05 -10.93
C LEU A 34 8.20 -0.05 -9.96
N ASP A 35 8.58 1.13 -9.49
CA ASP A 35 9.55 1.31 -8.41
C ASP A 35 8.82 1.75 -7.14
N TRP A 36 8.62 0.80 -6.23
CA TRP A 36 7.88 1.00 -4.99
C TRP A 36 8.53 2.04 -4.07
N LEU A 37 9.87 2.07 -4.03
CA LEU A 37 10.62 2.99 -3.18
C LEU A 37 10.47 4.42 -3.68
N LYS A 38 10.62 4.62 -5.00
CA LYS A 38 10.39 5.94 -5.62
C LYS A 38 8.95 6.40 -5.49
N LEU A 39 7.97 5.49 -5.57
CA LEU A 39 6.57 5.83 -5.35
C LEU A 39 6.35 6.36 -3.92
N ARG A 40 6.83 5.64 -2.90
CA ARG A 40 6.75 6.09 -1.49
C ARG A 40 7.43 7.44 -1.29
N GLU A 41 8.65 7.58 -1.82
CA GLU A 41 9.42 8.83 -1.73
C GLU A 41 8.71 9.99 -2.45
N PHE A 42 8.07 9.74 -3.59
CA PHE A 42 7.33 10.78 -4.29
C PHE A 42 6.07 11.21 -3.52
N LEU A 43 5.34 10.26 -2.93
CA LEU A 43 4.06 10.53 -2.25
C LEU A 43 4.24 11.20 -0.87
N ALA A 44 5.30 10.83 -0.15
CA ALA A 44 5.52 11.26 1.23
C ALA A 44 6.98 11.63 1.54
N GLY A 45 7.79 11.95 0.54
CA GLY A 45 9.17 12.38 0.74
C GLY A 45 9.30 13.79 1.30
N PRO A 46 10.50 14.15 1.80
CA PRO A 46 10.76 15.44 2.44
C PRO A 46 10.49 16.65 1.53
N SER A 47 10.57 16.44 0.21
CA SER A 47 10.33 17.48 -0.81
C SER A 47 8.88 17.93 -0.92
N LYS A 48 7.93 17.23 -0.29
CA LYS A 48 6.49 17.53 -0.36
C LYS A 48 5.92 18.17 0.90
N GLU A 49 6.76 18.50 1.89
CA GLU A 49 6.31 18.96 3.22
C GLU A 49 5.29 18.01 3.86
N ARG A 50 5.42 16.70 3.59
CA ARG A 50 4.56 15.65 4.12
C ARG A 50 5.33 14.82 5.12
N GLU A 51 4.64 14.37 6.15
CA GLU A 51 5.13 13.39 7.10
C GLU A 51 4.36 12.09 6.89
N LEU A 52 5.05 11.03 6.46
CA LEU A 52 4.42 9.71 6.31
C LEU A 52 4.08 9.18 7.70
N ILE A 53 2.78 8.94 7.95
CA ILE A 53 2.35 8.15 9.11
C ILE A 53 2.65 6.68 8.82
N GLU A 54 2.08 6.17 7.73
CA GLU A 54 2.28 4.79 7.27
C GLU A 54 1.91 4.66 5.79
N MET A 55 2.52 3.71 5.10
CA MET A 55 2.12 3.25 3.78
C MET A 55 1.75 1.77 3.83
N VAL A 56 0.44 1.51 3.80
CA VAL A 56 -0.14 0.16 3.89
C VAL A 56 -0.38 -0.37 2.48
N VAL A 57 0.22 -1.52 2.18
CA VAL A 57 0.07 -2.25 0.92
C VAL A 57 -0.83 -3.45 1.14
N TYR A 58 -1.99 -3.45 0.49
CA TYR A 58 -2.96 -4.53 0.50
C TYR A 58 -2.71 -5.48 -0.66
N ALA A 59 -2.55 -6.77 -0.35
CA ALA A 59 -2.24 -7.78 -1.34
C ALA A 59 -3.11 -9.03 -1.19
N GLY A 60 -3.74 -9.43 -2.29
CA GLY A 60 -4.34 -10.74 -2.42
C GLY A 60 -3.27 -11.81 -2.67
N LEU A 61 -3.31 -12.89 -1.89
CA LEU A 61 -2.44 -14.06 -2.10
C LEU A 61 -3.19 -15.13 -2.93
N PRO A 62 -2.48 -15.89 -3.79
CA PRO A 62 -3.07 -17.08 -4.40
C PRO A 62 -3.56 -18.06 -3.33
N PRO A 63 -4.64 -18.83 -3.56
CA PRO A 63 -5.22 -19.71 -2.55
C PRO A 63 -4.18 -20.71 -1.98
N PRO A 64 -4.29 -21.09 -0.69
CA PRO A 64 -3.35 -22.02 -0.05
C PRO A 64 -3.67 -23.47 -0.42
N ILE A 65 -3.67 -23.79 -1.72
CA ILE A 65 -3.88 -25.15 -2.26
C ILE A 65 -2.76 -25.52 -3.25
N PRO A 66 -2.47 -26.82 -3.45
CA PRO A 66 -1.29 -27.26 -4.19
C PRO A 66 -1.14 -26.68 -5.60
N VAL A 67 -2.24 -26.49 -6.34
CA VAL A 67 -2.23 -25.94 -7.71
C VAL A 67 -1.68 -24.51 -7.79
N TRP A 68 -1.75 -23.74 -6.69
CA TRP A 68 -1.29 -22.35 -6.63
C TRP A 68 0.00 -22.16 -5.83
N GLN A 69 0.64 -23.24 -5.39
CA GLN A 69 1.76 -23.14 -4.45
C GLN A 69 2.93 -22.32 -5.02
N GLU A 70 3.31 -22.56 -6.28
CA GLU A 70 4.43 -21.85 -6.90
C GLU A 70 4.15 -20.34 -7.04
N GLU A 71 2.94 -19.97 -7.46
CA GLU A 71 2.53 -18.57 -7.54
C GLU A 71 2.46 -17.92 -6.15
N ARG A 72 1.95 -18.66 -5.17
CA ARG A 72 1.88 -18.21 -3.78
C ARG A 72 3.27 -17.95 -3.22
N ASP A 73 4.24 -18.81 -3.50
CA ASP A 73 5.63 -18.64 -3.06
C ASP A 73 6.29 -17.42 -3.72
N LYS A 74 6.08 -17.21 -5.03
CA LYS A 74 6.55 -16.01 -5.73
C LYS A 74 5.95 -14.74 -5.11
N LYS A 75 4.63 -14.74 -4.86
CA LYS A 75 3.93 -13.60 -4.26
C LYS A 75 4.40 -13.36 -2.82
N ASN A 76 4.57 -14.41 -2.02
CA ASN A 76 5.09 -14.30 -0.65
C ASN A 76 6.51 -13.73 -0.61
N LYS A 77 7.41 -14.15 -1.51
CA LYS A 77 8.75 -13.55 -1.62
C LYS A 77 8.67 -12.05 -1.89
N PHE A 78 7.75 -11.62 -2.75
CA PHE A 78 7.53 -10.20 -3.01
C PHE A 78 6.94 -9.46 -1.79
N MET A 79 5.99 -10.05 -1.06
CA MET A 79 5.46 -9.48 0.19
C MET A 79 6.55 -9.34 1.26
N HIS A 80 7.44 -10.34 1.38
CA HIS A 80 8.59 -10.26 2.26
C HIS A 80 9.54 -9.13 1.85
N TRP A 81 9.81 -8.99 0.55
CA TRP A 81 10.63 -7.88 0.06
C TRP A 81 10.03 -6.51 0.43
N LEU A 82 8.72 -6.31 0.26
CA LEU A 82 8.03 -5.08 0.68
C LEU A 82 8.22 -4.83 2.18
N ARG A 83 7.95 -5.83 3.03
CA ARG A 83 8.14 -5.71 4.49
C ARG A 83 9.59 -5.37 4.85
N SER A 84 10.57 -6.02 4.22
CA SER A 84 12.00 -5.74 4.43
C SER A 84 12.41 -4.33 4.00
N ASN A 85 11.64 -3.65 3.15
CA ASN A 85 11.85 -2.26 2.73
C ASN A 85 11.03 -1.24 3.55
N GLY A 86 10.38 -1.69 4.63
CA GLY A 86 9.64 -0.83 5.54
C GLY A 86 8.26 -0.42 5.03
N PHE A 87 7.61 -1.27 4.22
CA PHE A 87 6.18 -1.14 3.93
C PHE A 87 5.39 -1.98 4.94
N MET A 88 4.29 -1.44 5.44
CA MET A 88 3.28 -2.25 6.12
C MET A 88 2.52 -3.04 5.05
N VAL A 89 2.44 -4.37 5.21
CA VAL A 89 1.82 -5.25 4.19
C VAL A 89 0.72 -6.08 4.83
N VAL A 90 -0.51 -5.83 4.39
CA VAL A 90 -1.72 -6.57 4.78
C VAL A 90 -2.07 -7.54 3.66
N THR A 91 -2.20 -8.82 4.02
CA THR A 91 -2.47 -9.89 3.06
C THR A 91 -3.81 -10.54 3.31
N LYS A 92 -4.51 -10.90 2.22
CA LYS A 92 -5.74 -11.69 2.26
C LYS A 92 -5.60 -12.91 1.36
N ASP A 93 -5.92 -14.08 1.91
CA ASP A 93 -5.95 -15.30 1.11
C ASP A 93 -7.05 -15.25 0.05
N GLY A 94 -6.69 -15.60 -1.17
CA GLY A 94 -7.63 -15.79 -2.26
C GLY A 94 -8.43 -17.06 -2.11
N ALA A 95 -9.59 -17.06 -2.76
CA ALA A 95 -10.40 -18.26 -2.96
C ALA A 95 -10.29 -18.73 -4.42
N PRO A 96 -10.33 -20.06 -4.67
CA PRO A 96 -10.50 -20.59 -6.02
C PRO A 96 -11.72 -19.97 -6.69
N ALA A 97 -11.59 -19.66 -7.96
CA ALA A 97 -12.67 -19.20 -8.83
C ALA A 97 -12.83 -20.20 -9.99
N GLU A 98 -13.84 -19.96 -10.83
CA GLU A 98 -14.07 -20.75 -12.03
C GLU A 98 -12.84 -20.75 -12.96
N GLU A 99 -12.70 -21.82 -13.74
CA GLU A 99 -11.70 -21.95 -14.82
C GLU A 99 -10.23 -21.78 -14.41
N GLY A 100 -9.82 -22.38 -13.29
CA GLY A 100 -8.41 -22.34 -12.89
C GLY A 100 -7.92 -20.93 -12.61
N ARG A 101 -8.80 -20.05 -12.13
CA ARG A 101 -8.46 -18.71 -11.61
C ARG A 101 -8.64 -18.67 -10.10
N TYR A 102 -8.19 -17.59 -9.49
CA TYR A 102 -8.53 -17.27 -8.11
C TYR A 102 -8.95 -15.80 -7.98
N LYS A 103 -9.70 -15.50 -6.93
CA LYS A 103 -10.08 -14.13 -6.57
C LYS A 103 -9.60 -13.82 -5.16
N ALA A 104 -8.89 -12.71 -5.03
CA ALA A 104 -8.39 -12.20 -3.76
C ALA A 104 -8.63 -10.69 -3.70
N ASN A 105 -9.90 -10.31 -3.47
CA ASN A 105 -10.30 -8.90 -3.41
C ASN A 105 -10.02 -8.30 -2.03
N VAL A 106 -9.29 -7.18 -2.02
CA VAL A 106 -8.90 -6.44 -0.80
C VAL A 106 -9.72 -5.17 -0.58
N ASP A 107 -10.57 -4.77 -1.52
CA ASP A 107 -11.30 -3.49 -1.52
C ASP A 107 -12.08 -3.26 -0.23
N VAL A 108 -12.86 -4.25 0.21
CA VAL A 108 -13.67 -4.14 1.43
C VAL A 108 -12.79 -4.00 2.67
N MET A 109 -11.68 -4.73 2.73
CA MET A 109 -10.72 -4.65 3.84
C MET A 109 -10.05 -3.28 3.86
N MET A 110 -9.58 -2.81 2.71
CA MET A 110 -8.95 -1.51 2.57
C MET A 110 -9.93 -0.37 2.91
N ALA A 111 -11.21 -0.48 2.54
CA ALA A 111 -12.23 0.51 2.89
C ALA A 111 -12.52 0.57 4.40
N ILE A 112 -12.56 -0.59 5.08
CA ILE A 112 -12.73 -0.66 6.53
C ILE A 112 -11.51 -0.07 7.23
N ASP A 113 -10.31 -0.50 6.85
CA ASP A 113 -9.07 0.02 7.41
C ASP A 113 -8.92 1.53 7.17
N ALA A 114 -9.30 2.03 5.99
CA ALA A 114 -9.29 3.47 5.70
C ALA A 114 -10.12 4.25 6.71
N LEU A 115 -11.30 3.73 7.09
CA LEU A 115 -12.16 4.33 8.10
C LEU A 115 -11.50 4.26 9.49
N GLU A 116 -11.08 3.07 9.91
CA GLU A 116 -10.54 2.84 11.26
C GLU A 116 -9.23 3.60 11.50
N LEU A 117 -8.27 3.46 10.57
CA LEU A 117 -6.98 4.14 10.65
C LEU A 117 -7.12 5.67 10.58
N SER A 118 -8.10 6.18 9.83
CA SER A 118 -8.34 7.63 9.79
C SER A 118 -8.82 8.17 11.14
N VAL A 119 -9.67 7.41 11.85
CA VAL A 119 -10.16 7.80 13.18
C VAL A 119 -9.05 7.71 14.23
N GLU A 120 -8.26 6.64 14.17
CA GLU A 120 -7.19 6.37 15.14
C GLU A 120 -5.98 7.29 14.94
N MET A 121 -5.44 7.35 13.72
CA MET A 121 -4.19 8.06 13.42
C MET A 121 -4.39 9.54 13.15
N ARG A 122 -5.62 9.95 12.81
CA ARG A 122 -6.02 11.31 12.46
C ARG A 122 -5.07 11.95 11.44
N PRO A 123 -4.93 11.36 10.24
CA PRO A 123 -4.11 11.94 9.18
C PRO A 123 -4.73 13.26 8.69
N ASP A 124 -3.90 14.16 8.19
CA ASP A 124 -4.38 15.35 7.47
C ASP A 124 -4.83 14.99 6.05
N VAL A 125 -4.19 13.96 5.46
CA VAL A 125 -4.46 13.49 4.10
C VAL A 125 -4.41 11.96 4.05
N VAL A 126 -5.41 11.36 3.41
CA VAL A 126 -5.40 9.95 2.99
C VAL A 126 -5.17 9.90 1.49
N ILE A 127 -4.20 9.09 1.05
CA ILE A 127 -3.92 8.82 -0.37
C ILE A 127 -4.31 7.37 -0.65
N LEU A 128 -5.24 7.18 -1.58
CA LEU A 128 -5.61 5.87 -2.11
C LEU A 128 -4.92 5.67 -3.47
N VAL A 129 -4.24 4.53 -3.65
CA VAL A 129 -3.44 4.20 -4.85
C VAL A 129 -3.88 2.88 -5.45
#